data_AF-A0A3P1ZUL9-F1
#
_entry.id   AF-A0A3P1ZUL9-F1
#
_cell.length_a   1.000
_cell.length_b   1.000
_cell.length_c   1.000
_cell.angle_alpha   90.00
_cell.angle_beta   90.00
_cell.angle_gamma   90.00
#
_symmetry.space_group_name_H-M   'P 1'
#
loop_
_entity.id
_entity.type
_entity.pdbx_description
1 polymer ?
#
loop_
_entity_poly.entity_id
_entity_poly.type
_entity_poly.pdbx_seq_one_letter_code
_entity_poly.pdbx_strand_id
1 'polypeptide(L)'
;MNTNRRYALTDSQWERIKDLLPGRAGCVGVTAKNNRLFVDAVLYRYRAGIPWRDLPERFGDFRVVHLRHMRWSKSGVWERVLEVLSQDADNE
;
A
#
# COMPACT_ATOMS: atom_id res chain seq x y z
N MET A 1 13.36 -15.14 11.81
CA MET A 1 12.04 -15.73 11.51
C MET A 1 11.52 -15.13 10.21
N ASN A 2 11.69 -15.81 9.08
CA ASN A 2 11.21 -15.36 7.78
C ASN A 2 9.76 -15.77 7.59
N THR A 3 8.83 -14.90 7.99
CA THR A 3 7.41 -15.02 7.61
C THR A 3 7.25 -14.60 6.16
N ASN A 4 7.16 -15.60 5.29
CA ASN A 4 6.79 -15.57 3.87
C ASN A 4 6.20 -14.21 3.37
N ARG A 5 7.09 -13.29 2.94
CA ARG A 5 6.75 -11.93 2.42
C ARG A 5 6.32 -11.94 0.95
N ARG A 6 5.78 -13.05 0.41
CA ARG A 6 5.39 -13.13 -1.01
C ARG A 6 4.47 -11.99 -1.46
N TYR A 7 3.74 -11.39 -0.52
CA TYR A 7 2.69 -10.41 -0.79
C TYR A 7 2.96 -9.00 -0.23
N ALA A 8 4.07 -8.78 0.47
CA ALA A 8 4.41 -7.48 1.06
C ALA A 8 5.58 -6.82 0.32
N LEU A 9 5.77 -5.51 0.52
CA LEU A 9 6.99 -4.82 0.09
C LEU A 9 8.18 -5.22 0.96
N THR A 10 9.37 -5.24 0.36
CA THR A 10 10.61 -5.25 1.13
C THR A 10 10.75 -3.92 1.89
N ASP A 11 11.61 -3.91 2.91
CA ASP A 11 11.90 -2.68 3.66
C ASP A 11 12.55 -1.62 2.76
N SER A 12 13.40 -2.02 1.81
CA SER A 12 14.03 -1.10 0.84
C SER A 12 13.00 -0.46 -0.10
N GLN A 13 12.07 -1.25 -0.65
CA GLN A 13 10.98 -0.72 -1.49
C GLN A 13 10.07 0.23 -0.70
N TRP A 14 9.77 -0.13 0.56
CA TRP A 14 8.98 0.70 1.44
C TRP A 14 9.62 2.07 1.69
N GLU A 15 10.91 2.10 2.02
CA GLU A 15 11.63 3.34 2.33
C GLU A 15 11.63 4.35 1.18
N ARG A 16 11.57 3.88 -0.08
CA ARG A 16 11.52 4.76 -1.26
C ARG A 16 10.16 5.40 -1.48
N ILE A 17 9.07 4.68 -1.19
CA ILE A 17 7.73 5.16 -1.48
C ILE A 17 7.07 5.89 -0.29
N LYS A 18 7.54 5.65 0.95
CA LYS A 18 6.86 6.10 2.17
C LYS A 18 6.57 7.61 2.18
N ASP A 19 7.47 8.41 1.60
CA ASP A 19 7.39 9.88 1.62
C ASP A 19 6.47 10.44 0.52
N LEU A 20 6.08 9.61 -0.45
CA LEU A 20 5.10 9.95 -1.49
C LEU A 20 3.66 9.78 -0.99
N LEU A 21 3.46 9.07 0.12
CA LEU A 21 2.16 8.65 0.59
C LEU A 21 1.46 9.77 1.40
N PRO A 22 0.21 10.12 1.07
CA PRO A 22 -0.56 11.08 1.86
C PRO A 22 -0.97 10.51 3.22
N GLY A 23 -1.26 11.41 4.17
CA GLY A 23 -1.66 11.03 5.54
C GLY A 23 -0.49 10.57 6.41
N ARG A 24 0.75 10.95 6.07
CA ARG A 24 1.92 10.79 6.95
C ARG A 24 1.79 11.66 8.19
N ALA A 25 2.46 11.26 9.28
CA ALA A 25 2.54 12.07 10.49
C ALA A 25 3.11 13.46 10.14
N GLY A 26 2.41 14.52 10.54
CA GLY A 26 2.79 15.91 10.24
C GLY A 26 2.21 16.51 8.95
N CYS A 27 1.43 15.76 8.16
CA CYS A 27 0.66 16.34 7.05
C CYS A 27 -0.74 16.79 7.50
N VAL A 28 -1.23 17.90 6.92
CA VAL A 28 -2.58 18.43 7.18
C VAL A 28 -3.63 17.42 6.70
N GLY A 29 -4.51 16.97 7.62
CA GLY A 29 -5.54 15.96 7.36
C GLY A 29 -5.52 14.80 8.36
N VAL A 30 -6.30 13.75 8.11
CA VAL A 30 -6.30 12.54 8.95
C VAL A 30 -4.99 11.79 8.73
N THR A 31 -4.11 11.79 9.74
CA THR A 31 -2.95 10.91 9.81
C THR A 31 -3.45 9.46 9.73
N ALA A 32 -3.00 8.74 8.71
CA ALA A 32 -3.33 7.34 8.58
C ALA A 32 -2.58 6.54 9.63
N LYS A 33 -3.31 5.76 10.44
CA LYS A 33 -2.76 4.98 11.55
C LYS A 33 -1.56 4.11 11.16
N ASN A 34 -1.57 3.54 9.95
CA ASN A 34 -0.43 2.79 9.42
C ASN A 34 -0.49 2.75 7.88
N ASN A 35 0.37 3.53 7.19
CA ASN A 35 0.44 3.54 5.73
C ASN A 35 0.98 2.22 5.17
N ARG A 36 1.94 1.59 5.87
CA ARG A 36 2.56 0.36 5.41
C ARG A 36 1.55 -0.78 5.38
N LEU A 37 0.83 -0.96 6.48
CA LEU A 37 -0.22 -1.98 6.57
C LEU A 37 -1.29 -1.81 5.49
N PHE A 38 -1.63 -0.57 5.17
CA PHE A 38 -2.58 -0.27 4.08
C PHE A 38 -2.02 -0.66 2.71
N VAL A 39 -0.78 -0.31 2.40
CA VAL A 39 -0.14 -0.69 1.13
C VAL A 39 0.00 -2.21 1.02
N ASP A 40 0.40 -2.88 2.11
CA ASP A 40 0.48 -4.34 2.17
C ASP A 40 -0.89 -5.00 1.95
N ALA A 41 -1.97 -4.42 2.48
CA ALA A 41 -3.34 -4.90 2.24
C ALA A 41 -3.74 -4.86 0.76
N VAL A 42 -3.41 -3.75 0.09
CA VAL A 42 -3.69 -3.53 -1.33
C VAL A 42 -2.89 -4.52 -2.17
N LEU A 43 -1.59 -4.68 -1.91
CA LEU A 43 -0.73 -5.63 -2.61
C LEU A 43 -1.16 -7.07 -2.41
N TYR A 44 -1.53 -7.43 -1.18
CA TYR A 44 -2.09 -8.75 -0.88
C TYR A 44 -3.33 -9.03 -1.73
N ARG A 45 -4.29 -8.08 -1.76
CA ARG A 45 -5.51 -8.22 -2.54
C ARG A 45 -5.24 -8.43 -4.02
N TYR A 46 -4.31 -7.68 -4.61
CA TYR A 46 -3.94 -7.82 -6.02
C TYR A 46 -3.23 -9.15 -6.31
N ARG A 47 -2.21 -9.50 -5.52
CA ARG A 47 -1.42 -10.72 -5.75
C ARG A 47 -2.19 -12.01 -5.45
N ALA A 48 -3.11 -11.98 -4.46
CA ALA A 48 -3.97 -13.11 -4.15
C ALA A 48 -5.20 -13.20 -5.07
N GLY A 49 -5.51 -12.16 -5.85
CA GLY A 49 -6.64 -12.15 -6.78
C GLY A 49 -8.02 -12.18 -6.11
N ILE A 50 -8.13 -11.75 -4.86
CA ILE A 50 -9.37 -11.85 -4.07
C ILE A 50 -10.24 -10.59 -4.22
N PRO A 51 -11.57 -10.71 -4.05
CA PRO A 51 -12.44 -9.54 -3.93
C PRO A 51 -12.14 -8.79 -2.63
N TRP A 52 -12.48 -7.49 -2.59
CA TRP A 52 -12.26 -6.66 -1.38
C TRP A 52 -12.94 -7.23 -0.13
N ARG A 53 -14.12 -7.84 -0.29
CA ARG A 53 -14.90 -8.40 0.82
C ARG A 53 -14.19 -9.54 1.55
N ASP A 54 -13.23 -10.19 0.89
CA ASP A 54 -12.49 -11.33 1.42
C ASP A 54 -11.11 -10.92 1.95
N LEU A 55 -10.86 -9.60 2.05
CA LEU A 55 -9.62 -9.08 2.61
C LEU A 55 -9.49 -9.55 4.08
N PRO A 56 -8.36 -10.17 4.46
CA PRO A 56 -8.16 -10.65 5.82
C PRO A 56 -8.26 -9.54 6.88
N GLU A 57 -8.91 -9.82 8.01
CA GLU A 57 -9.15 -8.86 9.10
C GLU A 57 -7.88 -8.22 9.67
N ARG A 58 -6.72 -8.89 9.56
CA ARG A 58 -5.41 -8.32 9.95
C ARG A 58 -5.08 -6.99 9.24
N PHE A 59 -5.70 -6.72 8.11
CA PHE A 59 -5.55 -5.47 7.36
C PHE A 59 -6.59 -4.40 7.73
N GLY A 60 -7.54 -4.73 8.61
CA GLY A 60 -8.64 -3.88 9.02
C GLY A 60 -9.91 -4.07 8.17
N ASP A 61 -10.91 -3.22 8.43
CA ASP A 61 -12.19 -3.26 7.71
C ASP A 61 -11.98 -2.97 6.22
N PHE A 62 -12.35 -3.94 5.38
CA PHE A 62 -12.21 -3.84 3.94
C PHE A 62 -12.89 -2.62 3.33
N ARG A 63 -13.98 -2.10 3.93
CA ARG A 63 -14.68 -0.91 3.43
C ARG A 63 -13.81 0.33 3.56
N VAL A 64 -13.08 0.45 4.68
CA VAL A 64 -12.15 1.54 4.95
C VAL A 64 -10.95 1.47 4.01
N VAL A 65 -10.38 0.26 3.84
CA VAL A 65 -9.27 0.02 2.91
C VAL A 65 -9.70 0.34 1.47
N HIS A 66 -10.86 -0.15 1.04
CA HIS A 66 -11.36 0.08 -0.31
C HIS A 66 -11.64 1.57 -0.58
N LEU A 67 -12.30 2.28 0.35
CA LEU A 67 -12.57 3.71 0.20
C LEU A 67 -11.27 4.51 0.08
N ARG A 68 -10.26 4.18 0.89
CA ARG A 68 -8.95 4.82 0.83
C ARG A 68 -8.23 4.52 -0.47
N HIS A 69 -8.25 3.26 -0.93
CA HIS A 69 -7.70 2.86 -2.23
C HIS A 69 -8.33 3.67 -3.36
N MET A 70 -9.67 3.82 -3.36
CA MET A 70 -10.38 4.61 -4.36
C MET A 70 -9.98 6.08 -4.33
N ARG A 71 -9.81 6.69 -3.15
CA ARG A 71 -9.31 8.07 -3.03
C ARG A 71 -7.91 8.22 -3.62
N TRP A 72 -7.00 7.30 -3.29
CA TRP A 72 -5.62 7.30 -3.79
C TRP A 72 -5.53 7.11 -5.29
N SER A 73 -6.40 6.26 -5.85
CA SER A 73 -6.53 6.07 -7.29
C SER A 73 -6.98 7.36 -7.98
N LYS A 74 -8.00 8.04 -7.44
CA LYS A 74 -8.48 9.31 -7.98
C LYS A 74 -7.46 10.45 -7.89
N SER A 75 -6.58 10.43 -6.89
CA SER A 75 -5.55 11.46 -6.67
C SER A 75 -4.20 11.12 -7.32
N GLY A 76 -4.12 10.04 -8.10
CA GLY A 76 -2.89 9.58 -8.75
C GLY A 76 -1.73 9.26 -7.82
N VAL A 77 -2.03 8.74 -6.62
CA VAL A 77 -0.99 8.28 -5.69
C VAL A 77 -0.40 6.96 -6.19
N TRP A 78 -1.22 6.07 -6.74
CA TRP A 78 -0.76 4.77 -7.24
C TRP A 78 0.14 4.90 -8.46
N GLU A 79 -0.13 5.84 -9.38
CA GLU A 79 0.78 6.08 -10.51
C GLU A 79 2.19 6.47 -10.04
N ARG A 80 2.29 7.41 -9.09
CA ARG A 80 3.59 7.85 -8.52
C ARG A 80 4.31 6.72 -7.78
N VAL A 81 3.56 5.90 -7.04
CA VAL A 81 4.13 4.74 -6.33
C VAL A 81 4.66 3.72 -7.34
N LEU A 82 3.90 3.43 -8.40
CA LEU A 82 4.32 2.49 -9.44
C LEU A 82 5.54 2.99 -10.20
N GLU A 83 5.58 4.27 -10.56
CA GLU A 83 6.74 4.88 -11.24
C GLU A 83 8.04 4.65 -10.47
N VAL A 84 8.03 4.91 -9.16
CA VAL A 84 9.23 4.72 -8.30
C VAL A 84 9.61 3.24 -8.12
N LEU A 85 8.63 2.34 -8.09
CA LEU A 85 8.90 0.90 -7.95
C LEU A 85 9.35 0.26 -9.27
N SER A 86 8.83 0.71 -10.42
CA SER A 86 9.22 0.20 -11.75
C SER A 86 10.67 0.54 -12.11
N GLN A 87 11.17 1.69 -11.67
CA GLN A 87 12.60 2.07 -11.85
C GLN A 87 13.58 1.10 -11.17
N ASP A 88 13.12 0.24 -10.26
CA ASP A 88 13.95 -0.78 -9.62
C ASP A 88 13.87 -2.14 -10.33
N ALA A 89 12.73 -2.46 -10.95
CA ALA A 89 12.56 -3.72 -11.69
C ALA A 89 13.38 -3.77 -12.98
N ASP A 90 13.66 -2.60 -13.58
CA ASP A 90 14.55 -2.47 -14.73
C ASP A 90 16.05 -2.42 -14.34
N ASN A 91 16.36 -2.43 -13.02
CA ASN A 91 17.73 -2.44 -12.49
C ASN A 91 18.15 -3.80 -11.89
N GLU A 92 17.37 -4.87 -12.09
CA GLU A 92 17.73 -6.27 -11.79
C GLU A 92 17.96 -7.11 -13.06
#